data_AF-A0A0F8A1B9-F1
#
_entry.id   AF-A0A0F8A1B9-F1
#
_cell.length_a   1.000
_cell.length_b   1.000
_cell.length_c   1.000
_cell.angle_alpha   90.00
_cell.angle_beta   90.00
_cell.angle_gamma   90.00
#
_symmetry.space_group_name_H-M   'P 1'
#
loop_
_entity.id
_entity.type
_entity.pdbx_description
1 polymer ?
#
loop_
_entity_poly.entity_id
_entity_poly.type
_entity_poly.pdbx_seq_one_letter_code
_entity_poly.pdbx_strand_id
1 'polypeptide(L)'
;MKRSKGKRATRKQTKTESTGCPVPNFPVPPKPELCASIDVGFNVIARRLGELSSASQEPTPEQSTKKPYSMVFVARGNQSPAFNCHFPKMVAAASRGTPQANGIRLIGFSKPCSERLSSCLGIAHVSSMALTHDAPGAGALWEFVQKTVPSVDMSWLREVNEVRYRDVSIDSAETVMGSKRVKAA
;
A
#
# COMPACT_ATOMS: atom_id res chain seq x y z
N MET A 1 -21.00 -32.62 -32.41
CA MET A 1 -20.78 -31.44 -31.55
C MET A 1 -19.29 -31.08 -31.53
N LYS A 2 -18.89 -29.95 -32.12
CA LYS A 2 -17.50 -29.47 -32.13
C LYS A 2 -17.42 -28.19 -31.29
N ARG A 3 -16.65 -28.21 -30.20
CA ARG A 3 -16.42 -27.04 -29.31
C ARG A 3 -15.48 -26.05 -30.01
N SER A 4 -15.81 -24.76 -30.01
CA SER A 4 -14.98 -23.72 -30.64
C SER A 4 -13.70 -23.48 -29.81
N LYS A 5 -12.55 -23.46 -30.48
CA LYS A 5 -11.27 -23.09 -29.85
C LYS A 5 -11.15 -21.56 -29.88
N GLY A 6 -11.15 -20.94 -28.70
CA GLY A 6 -11.09 -19.50 -28.53
C GLY A 6 -9.79 -18.88 -29.07
N LYS A 7 -9.91 -17.71 -29.69
CA LYS A 7 -8.83 -16.88 -30.29
C LYS A 7 -7.77 -16.34 -29.30
N ARG A 8 -7.69 -16.84 -28.06
CA ARG A 8 -6.79 -16.28 -27.01
C ARG A 8 -5.39 -16.90 -26.97
N ALA A 9 -5.14 -18.02 -27.66
CA ALA A 9 -3.81 -18.64 -27.66
C ALA A 9 -2.80 -17.91 -28.59
N THR A 10 -3.27 -17.23 -29.63
CA THR A 10 -2.39 -16.67 -30.68
C THR A 10 -1.81 -15.30 -30.34
N ARG A 11 -2.26 -14.64 -29.26
CA ARG A 11 -1.74 -13.33 -28.83
C ARG A 11 -0.59 -13.41 -27.81
N LYS A 12 -0.15 -14.62 -27.45
CA LYS A 12 0.96 -14.83 -26.50
C LYS A 12 2.33 -15.06 -27.18
N GLN A 13 2.42 -14.98 -28.51
CA GLN A 13 3.67 -15.17 -29.26
C GLN A 13 4.06 -13.99 -30.18
N THR A 14 3.33 -12.87 -30.14
CA THR A 14 3.65 -11.64 -30.90
C THR A 14 3.94 -10.47 -29.96
N LYS A 15 4.89 -10.67 -29.04
CA LYS A 15 5.59 -9.56 -28.36
C LYS A 15 7.02 -9.95 -27.99
N THR A 16 7.64 -10.76 -28.84
CA THR A 16 9.08 -10.91 -28.98
C THR A 16 9.37 -10.45 -30.40
N GLU A 17 10.28 -9.50 -30.54
CA GLU A 17 10.74 -8.87 -31.79
C GLU A 17 9.90 -7.68 -32.31
N SER A 18 10.28 -6.49 -31.83
CA SER A 18 10.26 -5.25 -32.63
C SER A 18 11.52 -4.44 -32.33
N THR A 19 12.55 -4.73 -33.12
CA THR A 19 13.49 -3.81 -33.78
C THR A 19 13.73 -2.43 -33.15
N GLY A 20 14.94 -2.25 -32.60
CA GLY A 20 15.89 -1.23 -33.06
C GLY A 20 15.53 0.24 -32.89
N CYS A 21 15.72 0.76 -31.68
CA CYS A 21 16.28 2.11 -31.51
C CYS A 21 17.77 1.94 -31.17
N PRO A 22 18.71 2.68 -31.77
CA PRO A 22 20.09 2.69 -31.32
C PRO A 22 20.14 3.43 -30.00
N VAL A 23 19.89 2.71 -28.90
CA VAL A 23 20.23 3.18 -27.57
C VAL A 23 21.75 3.16 -27.50
N PRO A 24 22.44 4.27 -27.23
CA PRO A 24 23.87 4.21 -26.99
C PRO A 24 24.10 3.18 -25.88
N ASN A 25 25.09 2.30 -26.06
CA ASN A 25 25.53 1.31 -25.08
C ASN A 25 26.08 2.03 -23.83
N PHE A 26 25.19 2.61 -23.04
CA PHE A 26 25.52 3.05 -21.70
C PHE A 26 25.53 1.79 -20.83
N PRO A 27 26.61 1.53 -20.08
CA PRO A 27 26.62 0.44 -19.12
C PRO A 27 25.44 0.65 -18.16
N VAL A 28 24.55 -0.34 -18.08
CA VAL A 28 23.40 -0.31 -17.18
C VAL A 28 23.95 -0.04 -15.78
N PRO A 29 23.56 1.08 -15.13
CA PRO A 29 24.12 1.41 -13.83
C PRO A 29 23.85 0.27 -12.84
N PRO A 30 24.79 -0.04 -11.95
CA PRO A 30 24.60 -1.07 -10.95
C PRO A 30 23.33 -0.79 -10.15
N LYS A 31 22.58 -1.85 -9.85
CA LYS A 31 21.32 -1.73 -9.11
C LYS A 31 21.60 -1.05 -7.76
N PRO A 32 20.90 0.05 -7.41
CA PRO A 32 21.09 0.70 -6.12
C PRO A 32 20.83 -0.26 -4.96
N GLU A 33 21.66 -0.20 -3.91
CA GLU A 33 21.51 -1.03 -2.71
C GLU A 33 20.15 -0.83 -2.04
N LEU A 34 19.63 0.39 -2.10
CA LEU A 34 18.33 0.79 -1.57
C LEU A 34 17.16 0.00 -2.18
N CYS A 35 17.31 -0.54 -3.40
CA CYS A 35 16.25 -1.31 -4.05
C CYS A 35 15.87 -2.59 -3.29
N ALA A 36 16.72 -3.11 -2.40
CA ALA A 36 16.38 -4.26 -1.55
C ALA A 36 15.52 -3.88 -0.33
N SER A 37 15.49 -2.59 0.02
CA SER A 37 14.82 -2.04 1.21
C SER A 37 13.54 -1.27 0.88
N ILE A 38 13.17 -1.19 -0.41
CA ILE A 38 11.99 -0.49 -0.90
C ILE A 38 11.02 -1.47 -1.54
N ASP A 39 9.75 -1.38 -1.15
CA ASP A 39 8.64 -1.99 -1.87
C ASP A 39 7.81 -0.92 -2.57
N VAL A 40 7.48 -1.13 -3.84
CA VAL A 40 6.64 -0.22 -4.64
C VAL A 40 5.35 -0.92 -5.04
N GLY A 41 4.22 -0.22 -4.85
CA GLY A 41 2.90 -0.70 -5.22
C GLY A 41 2.06 -1.18 -4.03
N PHE A 42 0.77 -0.89 -4.10
CA PHE A 42 -0.14 -1.10 -2.98
C PHE A 42 -0.27 -2.56 -2.58
N ASN A 43 -0.43 -3.45 -3.55
CA ASN A 43 -0.67 -4.87 -3.28
C ASN A 43 0.50 -5.55 -2.55
N VAL A 44 1.73 -5.17 -2.90
CA VAL A 44 2.94 -5.70 -2.25
C VAL A 44 2.99 -5.23 -0.79
N ILE A 45 2.77 -3.93 -0.57
CA ILE A 45 2.80 -3.31 0.75
C ILE A 45 1.67 -3.87 1.63
N ALA A 46 0.44 -3.95 1.12
CA ALA A 46 -0.71 -4.46 1.85
C ALA A 46 -0.51 -5.93 2.26
N ARG A 47 0.03 -6.76 1.37
CA ARG A 47 0.37 -8.16 1.69
C ARG A 47 1.41 -8.24 2.80
N ARG A 48 2.49 -7.46 2.71
CA ARG A 48 3.55 -7.48 3.74
C ARG A 48 3.07 -6.91 5.07
N LEU A 49 2.22 -5.87 5.08
CA LEU A 49 1.58 -5.38 6.31
C LEU A 49 0.70 -6.45 6.95
N GLY A 50 -0.02 -7.24 6.13
CA GLY A 50 -0.75 -8.42 6.59
C GLY A 50 0.17 -9.44 7.26
N GLU A 51 1.25 -9.83 6.58
CA GLU A 51 2.29 -10.75 7.11
C GLU A 51 2.85 -10.26 8.46
N LEU A 52 3.22 -8.97 8.55
CA LEU A 52 3.74 -8.35 9.78
C LEU A 52 2.70 -8.31 10.92
N SER A 53 1.42 -8.17 10.59
CA SER A 53 0.35 -8.16 11.60
C SER A 53 0.03 -9.54 12.17
N SER A 54 0.26 -10.61 11.40
CA SER A 54 -0.02 -12.00 11.79
C SER A 54 1.13 -12.66 12.55
N ALA A 55 2.34 -12.12 12.46
CA ALA A 55 3.55 -12.67 13.08
C ALA A 55 3.53 -12.72 14.63
N SER A 56 2.45 -12.24 15.29
CA SER A 56 2.20 -12.48 16.72
C SER A 56 1.67 -13.89 17.04
N GLN A 57 1.30 -14.70 16.04
CA GLN A 57 0.97 -16.12 16.20
C GLN A 57 2.08 -16.98 15.57
N GLU A 58 2.98 -17.48 16.43
CA GLU A 58 4.08 -18.41 16.17
C GLU A 58 4.96 -18.15 14.91
N PRO A 59 6.24 -17.79 15.09
CA PRO A 59 7.13 -17.52 13.95
C PRO A 59 7.38 -18.81 13.17
N THR A 60 6.76 -18.93 11.99
CA THR A 60 7.22 -19.89 10.99
C THR A 60 8.61 -19.44 10.52
N PRO A 61 9.59 -20.36 10.33
CA PRO A 61 10.99 -20.02 10.05
C PRO A 61 11.20 -19.18 8.78
N GLU A 62 10.20 -19.05 7.92
CA GLU A 62 10.25 -18.24 6.69
C GLU A 62 9.88 -16.76 6.90
N GLN A 63 9.21 -16.41 8.01
CA GLN A 63 8.72 -15.03 8.29
C GLN A 63 9.76 -14.15 9.00
N SER A 64 10.81 -14.73 9.58
CA SER A 64 11.81 -14.06 10.43
C SER A 64 12.82 -13.18 9.67
N THR A 65 12.83 -13.20 8.34
CA THR A 65 13.87 -12.53 7.54
C THR A 65 13.49 -11.12 7.05
N LYS A 66 12.20 -10.78 7.05
CA LYS A 66 11.73 -9.50 6.50
C LYS A 66 11.63 -8.44 7.58
N LYS A 67 12.53 -7.46 7.52
CA LYS A 67 12.55 -6.28 8.41
C LYS A 67 11.19 -5.54 8.39
N PRO A 68 10.74 -4.95 9.52
CA PRO A 68 9.53 -4.15 9.54
C PRO A 68 9.69 -2.87 8.71
N TYR A 69 8.57 -2.34 8.24
CA TYR A 69 8.54 -1.02 7.62
C TYR A 69 8.74 0.08 8.67
N SER A 70 9.35 1.19 8.26
CA SER A 70 9.43 2.43 9.06
C SER A 70 8.52 3.50 8.48
N MET A 71 8.48 3.62 7.15
CA MET A 71 7.75 4.67 6.45
C MET A 71 6.96 4.08 5.28
N VAL A 72 5.71 4.51 5.14
CA VAL A 72 4.83 4.16 4.02
C VAL A 72 4.32 5.44 3.38
N PHE A 73 4.70 5.67 2.13
CA PHE A 73 4.32 6.79 1.30
C PHE A 73 3.11 6.41 0.43
N VAL A 74 2.11 7.27 0.37
CA VAL A 74 0.88 7.07 -0.43
C VAL A 74 0.53 8.32 -1.23
N ALA A 75 0.22 8.15 -2.52
CA ALA A 75 -0.25 9.22 -3.39
C ALA A 75 -1.65 9.69 -2.96
N ARG A 76 -1.81 11.00 -2.74
CA ARG A 76 -3.09 11.62 -2.39
C ARG A 76 -3.90 11.97 -3.64
N GLY A 77 -5.23 11.78 -3.57
CA GLY A 77 -6.19 12.36 -4.51
C GLY A 77 -6.86 11.41 -5.50
N ASN A 78 -6.52 10.11 -5.54
CA ASN A 78 -7.20 9.11 -6.38
C ASN A 78 -7.63 7.85 -5.63
N GLN A 79 -7.59 7.87 -4.30
CA GLN A 79 -7.88 6.70 -3.47
C GLN A 79 -9.38 6.57 -3.20
N SER A 80 -9.88 5.35 -3.21
CA SER A 80 -11.27 5.08 -2.83
C SER A 80 -11.52 5.40 -1.35
N PRO A 81 -12.76 5.71 -0.93
CA PRO A 81 -13.09 5.83 0.49
C PRO A 81 -12.70 4.57 1.29
N ALA A 82 -12.88 3.38 0.70
CA ALA A 82 -12.51 2.11 1.30
C ALA A 82 -11.01 2.04 1.62
N PHE A 83 -10.14 2.54 0.73
CA PHE A 83 -8.71 2.63 0.98
C PHE A 83 -8.42 3.52 2.20
N ASN A 84 -9.01 4.72 2.26
CA ASN A 84 -8.74 5.68 3.34
C ASN A 84 -9.23 5.17 4.70
N CYS A 85 -10.28 4.35 4.72
CA CYS A 85 -10.78 3.74 5.95
C CYS A 85 -9.97 2.53 6.42
N HIS A 86 -9.42 1.73 5.49
CA HIS A 86 -8.80 0.45 5.84
C HIS A 86 -7.28 0.49 5.90
N PHE A 87 -6.63 1.23 5.00
CA PHE A 87 -5.18 1.24 4.90
C PHE A 87 -4.47 1.73 6.18
N PRO A 88 -4.89 2.84 6.81
CA PRO A 88 -4.29 3.25 8.08
C PRO A 88 -4.45 2.20 9.19
N LYS A 89 -5.55 1.43 9.16
CA LYS A 89 -5.80 0.36 10.12
C LYS A 89 -4.83 -0.80 9.95
N MET A 90 -4.55 -1.20 8.71
CA MET A 90 -3.53 -2.22 8.43
C MET A 90 -2.14 -1.77 8.88
N VAL A 91 -1.79 -0.49 8.66
CA VAL A 91 -0.52 0.07 9.13
C VAL A 91 -0.42 0.03 10.65
N ALA A 92 -1.44 0.48 11.37
CA ALA A 92 -1.47 0.41 12.83
C ALA A 92 -1.43 -1.04 13.36
N ALA A 93 -2.12 -1.98 12.70
CA ALA A 93 -2.07 -3.39 13.07
C ALA A 93 -0.66 -4.00 12.90
N ALA A 94 0.03 -3.69 11.80
CA ALA A 94 1.40 -4.12 11.58
C ALA A 94 2.41 -3.45 12.53
N SER A 95 2.08 -2.26 13.06
CA SER A 95 2.95 -1.53 13.99
C SER A 95 2.82 -1.97 15.46
N ARG A 96 1.91 -2.88 15.81
CA ARG A 96 1.63 -3.25 17.22
C ARG A 96 2.84 -3.78 17.98
N GLY A 97 3.72 -4.53 17.31
CA GLY A 97 4.91 -5.13 17.93
C GLY A 97 6.11 -4.18 17.99
N THR A 98 5.97 -2.93 17.53
CA THR A 98 7.08 -1.97 17.43
C THR A 98 6.87 -0.82 18.42
N PRO A 99 7.91 -0.38 19.15
CA PRO A 99 7.82 0.81 20.00
C PRO A 99 7.37 2.03 19.21
N GLN A 100 6.58 2.93 19.82
CA GLN A 100 6.01 4.09 19.14
C GLN A 100 7.07 5.00 18.47
N ALA A 101 8.28 5.07 19.04
CA ALA A 101 9.40 5.78 18.42
C ALA A 101 9.73 5.24 17.01
N ASN A 102 9.68 3.91 16.85
CA ASN A 102 10.02 3.19 15.63
C ASN A 102 8.79 2.71 14.86
N GLY A 103 7.59 3.13 15.29
CA GLY A 103 6.33 2.74 14.67
C GLY A 103 6.20 3.21 13.23
N ILE A 104 5.35 2.53 12.46
CA ILE A 104 5.18 2.81 11.04
C ILE A 104 4.51 4.18 10.86
N ARG A 105 5.13 5.03 10.04
CA ARG A 105 4.61 6.36 9.71
C ARG A 105 3.97 6.34 8.33
N LEU A 106 2.77 6.90 8.23
CA LEU A 106 2.01 6.98 6.98
C LEU A 106 2.11 8.41 6.42
N ILE A 107 2.72 8.55 5.26
CA ILE A 107 3.03 9.85 4.64
C ILE A 107 2.27 9.98 3.33
N GLY A 108 1.53 11.07 3.16
CA GLY A 108 0.88 11.40 1.90
C GLY A 108 1.76 12.24 0.99
N PHE A 109 1.94 11.87 -0.27
CA PHE A 109 2.59 12.71 -1.29
C PHE A 109 1.60 13.16 -2.37
N SER A 110 1.92 14.25 -3.05
CA SER A 110 1.07 14.87 -4.07
C SER A 110 1.11 14.10 -5.40
N LYS A 111 0.07 14.27 -6.23
CA LYS A 111 0.03 13.67 -7.58
C LYS A 111 1.25 14.01 -8.46
N PRO A 112 1.75 15.26 -8.51
CA PRO A 112 2.97 15.56 -9.27
C PRO A 112 4.20 14.79 -8.76
N CYS A 113 4.28 14.52 -7.45
CA CYS A 113 5.35 13.70 -6.88
C CYS A 113 5.22 12.22 -7.34
N SER A 114 3.99 11.69 -7.40
CA SER A 114 3.70 10.37 -7.98
C SER A 114 4.21 10.22 -9.41
N GLU A 115 3.92 11.21 -10.25
CA GLU A 115 4.31 11.21 -11.66
C GLU A 115 5.83 11.28 -11.82
N ARG A 116 6.51 12.12 -11.02
CA ARG A 116 7.97 12.18 -11.00
C ARG A 116 8.59 10.85 -10.56
N LEU A 117 8.07 10.22 -9.51
CA LEU A 117 8.53 8.89 -9.06
C LEU A 117 8.30 7.83 -10.13
N SER A 118 7.18 7.88 -10.83
CA SER A 118 6.85 6.97 -11.94
C SER A 118 7.86 7.09 -13.07
N SER A 119 8.21 8.31 -13.48
CA SER A 119 9.24 8.57 -14.49
C SER A 119 10.63 8.12 -14.03
N CYS A 120 11.03 8.41 -12.79
CA CYS A 120 12.34 8.02 -12.26
C CYS A 120 12.50 6.51 -12.10
N LEU A 121 11.45 5.80 -11.69
CA LEU A 121 11.47 4.35 -11.49
C LEU A 121 11.16 3.55 -12.77
N GLY A 122 10.72 4.21 -13.84
CA GLY A 122 10.30 3.54 -15.07
C GLY A 122 9.03 2.69 -14.91
N ILE A 123 8.18 3.02 -13.93
CA ILE A 123 6.93 2.29 -13.65
C ILE A 123 5.77 3.16 -14.10
N ALA A 124 4.72 2.56 -14.69
CA ALA A 124 3.59 3.29 -15.25
C ALA A 124 2.87 4.21 -14.22
N HIS A 125 2.76 3.79 -12.96
CA HIS A 125 2.16 4.61 -11.90
C HIS A 125 2.60 4.15 -10.49
N VAL A 126 3.17 5.07 -9.71
CA VAL A 126 3.61 4.84 -8.32
C VAL A 126 2.55 5.35 -7.34
N SER A 127 1.60 4.49 -6.96
CA SER A 127 0.56 4.87 -5.98
C SER A 127 1.05 4.88 -4.53
N SER A 128 2.02 4.02 -4.22
CA SER A 128 2.48 3.80 -2.86
C SER A 128 3.87 3.19 -2.85
N MET A 129 4.67 3.55 -1.85
CA MET A 129 6.05 3.11 -1.68
C MET A 129 6.33 2.93 -0.19
N ALA A 130 6.95 1.84 0.21
CA ALA A 130 7.30 1.58 1.62
C ALA A 130 8.80 1.36 1.77
N LEU A 131 9.35 1.82 2.89
CA LEU A 131 10.75 1.67 3.28
C LEU A 131 10.86 0.85 4.56
N THR A 132 11.84 -0.04 4.61
CA THR A 132 12.24 -0.71 5.86
C THR A 132 13.08 0.21 6.74
N HIS A 133 13.10 -0.06 8.05
CA HIS A 133 13.85 0.75 9.03
C HIS A 133 15.33 0.97 8.66
N ASP A 134 16.02 -0.07 8.16
CA ASP A 134 17.46 -0.01 7.89
C ASP A 134 17.78 0.26 6.41
N ALA A 135 16.96 1.06 5.74
CA ALA A 135 17.17 1.40 4.35
C ALA A 135 18.43 2.28 4.18
N PRO A 136 19.41 1.89 3.34
CA PRO A 136 20.67 2.60 3.20
C PRO A 136 20.45 4.01 2.61
N GLY A 137 21.03 5.03 3.23
CA GLY A 137 20.89 6.42 2.81
C GLY A 137 19.56 7.10 3.19
N ALA A 138 18.64 6.41 3.86
CA ALA A 138 17.34 6.96 4.25
C ALA A 138 17.29 7.53 5.69
N GLY A 139 18.41 7.54 6.42
CA GLY A 139 18.45 7.96 7.84
C GLY A 139 17.98 9.39 8.09
N ALA A 140 18.50 10.36 7.33
CA ALA A 140 18.08 11.76 7.45
C ALA A 140 16.58 11.96 7.11
N LEU A 141 16.07 11.21 6.14
CA LEU A 141 14.64 11.21 5.81
C LEU A 141 13.82 10.63 6.97
N TRP A 142 14.29 9.53 7.57
CA TRP A 142 13.63 8.94 8.73
C TRP A 142 13.58 9.89 9.92
N GLU A 143 14.68 10.56 10.27
CA GLU A 143 14.72 11.55 11.35
C GLU A 143 13.74 12.71 11.10
N PHE A 144 13.72 13.23 9.86
CA PHE A 144 12.77 14.26 9.46
C PHE A 144 11.32 13.80 9.62
N VAL A 145 10.98 12.62 9.08
CA VAL A 145 9.63 12.06 9.18
C VAL A 145 9.26 11.76 10.63
N GLN A 146 10.21 11.30 11.45
CA GLN A 146 10.00 11.02 12.86
C GLN A 146 9.61 12.27 13.65
N LYS A 147 10.20 13.42 13.31
CA LYS A 147 9.86 14.73 13.88
C LYS A 147 8.55 15.30 13.34
N THR A 148 8.24 15.07 12.06
CA THR A 148 7.12 15.76 11.38
C THR A 148 5.81 14.98 11.39
N VAL A 149 5.85 13.65 11.31
CA VAL A 149 4.67 12.80 11.10
C VAL A 149 4.51 11.87 12.29
N PRO A 150 3.38 11.88 13.02
CA PRO A 150 3.17 10.95 14.12
C PRO A 150 3.09 9.50 13.63
N SER A 151 3.44 8.56 14.52
CA SER A 151 3.18 7.13 14.28
C SER A 151 1.68 6.88 14.14
N VAL A 152 1.29 6.00 13.23
CA VAL A 152 -0.11 5.58 13.13
C VAL A 152 -0.41 4.62 14.27
N ASP A 153 -1.42 4.94 15.08
CA ASP A 153 -1.86 4.12 16.21
C ASP A 153 -3.38 4.00 16.20
N MET A 154 -3.89 2.90 16.78
CA MET A 154 -5.32 2.68 16.95
C MET A 154 -5.60 2.32 18.41
N SER A 155 -6.14 3.29 19.16
CA SER A 155 -6.44 3.13 20.58
C SER A 155 -7.41 1.97 20.84
N TRP A 156 -8.52 1.89 20.07
CA TRP A 156 -9.51 0.80 20.18
C TRP A 156 -8.89 -0.60 20.04
N LEU A 157 -7.77 -0.70 19.33
CA LEU A 157 -7.07 -1.96 19.08
C LEU A 157 -6.29 -2.44 20.30
N ARG A 158 -5.79 -1.51 21.10
CA ARG A 158 -5.15 -1.77 22.40
C ARG A 158 -6.20 -2.05 23.47
N GLU A 159 -7.31 -1.31 23.39
CA GLU A 159 -8.47 -1.45 24.26
C GLU A 159 -9.18 -2.80 24.10
N VAL A 160 -8.92 -3.63 23.10
CA VAL A 160 -9.49 -5.00 23.04
C VAL A 160 -9.09 -5.83 24.26
N ASN A 161 -7.93 -5.55 24.86
CA ASN A 161 -7.53 -6.18 26.13
C ASN A 161 -8.28 -5.60 27.34
N GLU A 162 -8.87 -4.41 27.21
CA GLU A 162 -9.71 -3.77 28.21
C GLU A 162 -11.18 -4.05 27.86
N VAL A 163 -11.82 -5.00 28.53
CA VAL A 163 -13.25 -5.30 28.32
C VAL A 163 -14.09 -4.11 28.82
N ARG A 164 -14.24 -3.08 27.98
CA ARG A 164 -15.06 -1.89 28.23
C ARG A 164 -16.16 -1.83 27.18
N TYR A 165 -17.40 -1.90 27.66
CA TYR A 165 -18.57 -1.66 26.84
C TYR A 165 -18.55 -0.22 26.30
N ARG A 166 -18.97 -0.04 25.04
CA ARG A 166 -19.17 1.25 24.40
C ARG A 166 -20.67 1.41 24.14
N ASP A 167 -21.23 2.55 24.54
CA ASP A 167 -22.66 2.82 24.37
C ASP A 167 -23.07 2.85 22.89
N VAL A 168 -24.35 2.54 22.63
CA VAL A 168 -24.90 2.50 21.28
C VAL A 168 -25.07 3.92 20.75
N SER A 169 -24.40 4.23 19.64
CA SER A 169 -24.62 5.48 18.90
C SER A 169 -25.58 5.21 17.75
N ILE A 170 -26.79 5.79 17.83
CA ILE A 170 -27.84 5.65 16.81
C ILE A 170 -27.94 6.97 16.02
N ASP A 171 -27.55 6.93 14.75
CA ASP A 171 -27.72 8.04 13.82
C ASP A 171 -28.92 7.78 12.90
N SER A 172 -29.83 8.74 12.78
CA SER A 172 -30.94 8.69 11.83
C SER A 172 -30.63 9.54 10.60
N ALA A 173 -30.91 9.00 9.40
CA ALA A 173 -30.75 9.72 8.14
C ALA A 173 -32.12 9.83 7.44
N GLU A 174 -32.55 11.05 7.14
CA GLU A 174 -33.74 11.28 6.33
C GLU A 174 -33.49 10.84 4.89
N THR A 175 -34.39 10.04 4.34
CA THR A 175 -34.34 9.59 2.95
C THR A 175 -35.59 10.03 2.22
N VAL A 176 -35.41 10.65 1.05
CA VAL A 176 -36.53 11.08 0.22
C VAL A 176 -37.17 9.84 -0.42
N MET A 177 -38.42 9.55 -0.07
CA MET A 177 -39.18 8.49 -0.73
C MET A 177 -39.59 8.93 -2.15
N GLY A 178 -39.18 8.17 -3.16
CA GLY A 178 -39.53 8.43 -4.56
C GLY A 178 -41.04 8.36 -4.80
N SER A 179 -41.55 9.18 -5.72
CA SER A 179 -42.99 9.25 -6.02
C SER A 179 -43.50 7.91 -6.59
N LYS A 180 -44.54 7.36 -5.95
CA LYS A 180 -45.21 6.14 -6.40
C LYS A 180 -45.91 6.42 -7.74
N ARG A 181 -45.48 5.75 -8.81
CA ARG A 181 -46.17 5.82 -10.11
C ARG A 181 -47.57 5.24 -9.97
N VAL A 182 -48.59 6.08 -10.10
CA VAL A 182 -49.98 5.65 -10.23
C VAL A 182 -50.19 5.16 -11.66
N LYS A 183 -50.64 3.92 -11.82
CA LYS A 183 -50.98 3.34 -13.13
C LYS A 183 -52.32 3.94 -13.54
N ALA A 184 -52.34 4.75 -14.60
CA ALA A 184 -53.57 5.28 -15.18
C ALA A 184 -54.44 4.12 -15.70
N ALA A 185 -55.72 4.14 -15.33
CA ALA A 185 -56.75 3.20 -15.77
C ALA A 185 -57.20 3.50 -17.19
#